data_AF-A0A0T6B3E4-F1
#
_entry.id   AF-A0A0T6B3E4-F1
#
_cell.length_a   1.000
_cell.length_b   1.000
_cell.length_c   1.000
_cell.angle_alpha   90.00
_cell.angle_beta   90.00
_cell.angle_gamma   90.00
#
_symmetry.space_group_name_H-M   'P 1'
#
loop_
_entity.id
_entity.type
_entity.pdbx_description
1 polymer ?
#
loop_
_entity_poly.entity_id
_entity_poly.type
_entity_poly.pdbx_seq_one_letter_code
_entity_poly.pdbx_strand_id
1 'polypeptide(L)'
;MMEQSTSTYTEDEEDPVVNEIPIYLSKKLDEELYIFQYPLQPRFLKNDNNVKKSFFKPENQEVKLEVELNVNSPNFDTIKAEDIARDVDSNKDTQKDEKEVSFENDIMDKIVLKSCKAVKDPRKYAVGLYNGKELHLTSIK
;
A
#
# COMPACT_ATOMS: atom_id res chain seq x y z
N MET A 1 -51.05 26.67 -17.76
CA MET A 1 -51.03 25.94 -16.47
C MET A 1 -49.84 25.01 -16.53
N MET A 2 -48.61 25.45 -16.23
CA MET A 2 -48.02 25.63 -14.89
C MET A 2 -48.40 24.50 -13.94
N GLU A 3 -47.44 23.61 -13.67
CA GLU A 3 -47.01 23.28 -12.31
C GLU A 3 -45.49 23.01 -12.35
N GLN A 4 -44.71 24.04 -12.02
CA GLN A 4 -43.35 23.85 -11.52
C GLN A 4 -43.47 23.31 -10.11
N SER A 5 -42.97 22.10 -9.86
CA SER A 5 -42.81 21.56 -8.52
C SER A 5 -41.65 22.29 -7.84
N THR A 6 -41.91 23.46 -7.29
CA THR A 6 -41.01 24.16 -6.39
C THR A 6 -40.94 23.34 -5.11
N SER A 7 -39.83 22.63 -4.88
CA SER A 7 -39.55 22.05 -3.57
C SER A 7 -39.29 23.20 -2.60
N THR A 8 -40.31 23.55 -1.84
CA THR A 8 -40.19 24.49 -0.72
C THR A 8 -39.24 23.90 0.30
N TYR A 9 -38.01 24.41 0.35
CA TYR A 9 -37.11 24.24 1.48
C TYR A 9 -37.77 24.90 2.69
N THR A 10 -38.29 24.11 3.60
CA THR A 10 -38.65 24.57 4.95
C THR A 10 -37.35 24.78 5.72
N GLU A 11 -37.12 26.04 6.09
CA GLU A 11 -36.05 26.53 6.95
C GLU A 11 -36.05 25.85 8.33
N ASP A 12 -34.87 25.33 8.72
CA ASP A 12 -34.19 25.64 9.98
C ASP A 12 -34.91 25.46 11.33
N GLU A 13 -35.34 24.24 11.68
CA GLU A 13 -35.48 23.86 13.10
C GLU A 13 -34.86 22.46 13.37
N GLU A 14 -33.79 22.45 14.17
CA GLU A 14 -33.21 21.31 14.93
C GLU A 14 -32.13 20.39 14.30
N ASP A 15 -31.06 20.93 13.70
CA ASP A 15 -29.76 20.21 13.66
C ASP A 15 -28.67 21.02 14.38
N PRO A 16 -28.57 20.93 15.72
CA PRO A 16 -27.64 21.73 16.49
C PRO A 16 -26.19 21.29 16.20
N VAL A 17 -25.31 22.25 15.96
CA VAL A 17 -23.86 22.00 15.85
C VAL A 17 -23.35 21.40 17.17
N VAL A 18 -23.04 20.10 17.14
CA VAL A 18 -22.55 19.38 18.33
C VAL A 18 -21.07 19.69 18.59
N ASN A 19 -20.25 19.80 17.53
CA ASN A 19 -18.81 20.05 17.62
C ASN A 19 -18.28 20.74 16.36
N GLU A 20 -17.38 21.71 16.55
CA GLU A 20 -16.57 22.30 15.48
C GLU A 20 -15.19 21.63 15.46
N ILE A 21 -14.82 21.06 14.32
CA ILE A 21 -13.53 20.38 14.14
C ILE A 21 -12.67 21.22 13.19
N PRO A 22 -11.58 21.85 13.67
CA PRO A 22 -10.65 22.55 12.80
C PRO A 22 -9.95 21.58 11.84
N ILE A 23 -9.78 22.03 10.61
CA ILE A 23 -9.12 21.29 9.53
C ILE A 23 -7.83 22.00 9.16
N TYR A 24 -6.71 21.28 9.27
CA TYR A 24 -5.39 21.77 8.91
C TYR A 24 -4.89 21.03 7.67
N LEU A 25 -4.26 21.77 6.75
CA LEU A 25 -3.60 21.20 5.59
C LEU A 25 -2.09 21.16 5.81
N SER A 26 -1.53 19.96 5.90
CA SER A 26 -0.09 19.73 5.95
C SER A 26 0.45 19.59 4.55
N LYS A 27 1.44 20.40 4.20
CA LYS A 27 2.14 20.36 2.90
C LYS A 27 3.51 19.66 2.96
N LYS A 28 3.91 19.19 4.15
CA LYS A 28 5.27 18.67 4.37
C LYS A 28 5.57 17.41 3.57
N LEU A 29 4.58 16.54 3.39
CA LEU A 29 4.72 15.23 2.71
C LEU A 29 3.93 15.17 1.40
N ASP A 30 3.49 16.30 0.88
CA ASP A 30 2.60 16.38 -0.31
C ASP A 30 3.19 15.62 -1.52
N GLU A 31 4.52 15.65 -1.68
CA GLU A 31 5.22 14.97 -2.78
C GLU A 31 5.92 13.66 -2.39
N GLU A 32 5.75 13.21 -1.16
CA GLU A 32 6.48 12.07 -0.59
C GLU A 32 5.56 11.01 0.03
N LEU A 33 4.26 11.32 0.20
CA LEU A 33 3.30 10.40 0.77
C LEU A 33 2.69 9.48 -0.30
N TYR A 34 2.97 8.18 -0.18
CA TYR A 34 2.40 7.12 -1.00
C TYR A 34 1.51 6.19 -0.16
N ILE A 35 0.49 5.62 -0.78
CA ILE A 35 -0.37 4.61 -0.16
C ILE A 35 -0.20 3.28 -0.89
N PHE A 36 0.15 2.24 -0.14
CA PHE A 36 0.14 0.87 -0.64
C PHE A 36 -1.11 0.15 -0.18
N GLN A 37 -1.79 -0.49 -1.12
CA GLN A 37 -2.93 -1.34 -0.87
C GLN A 37 -2.56 -2.76 -1.26
N TYR A 38 -2.95 -3.73 -0.44
CA TYR A 38 -2.73 -5.16 -0.67
C TYR A 38 -4.09 -5.83 -0.87
N PRO A 39 -4.63 -5.86 -2.11
CA PRO A 39 -6.03 -6.24 -2.35
C PRO A 39 -6.36 -7.68 -1.91
N LEU A 40 -5.35 -8.56 -1.90
CA LEU A 40 -5.50 -9.96 -1.52
C LEU A 40 -5.38 -10.19 -0.01
N GLN A 41 -5.01 -9.16 0.76
CA GLN A 41 -4.80 -9.30 2.20
C GLN A 41 -6.05 -8.89 3.00
N PRO A 42 -6.62 -9.80 3.81
CA PRO A 42 -7.74 -9.48 4.68
C PRO A 42 -7.39 -8.44 5.74
N ARG A 43 -8.35 -7.57 6.07
CA ARG A 43 -8.17 -6.46 7.05
C ARG A 43 -7.74 -6.90 8.45
N PHE A 44 -8.13 -8.09 8.89
CA PHE A 44 -7.82 -8.60 10.23
C PHE A 44 -6.38 -9.13 10.35
N LEU A 45 -5.72 -9.42 9.22
CA LEU A 45 -4.32 -9.81 9.20
C LEU A 45 -3.47 -8.55 9.28
N LYS A 46 -2.73 -8.38 10.37
CA LYS A 46 -1.77 -7.30 10.52
C LYS A 46 -0.68 -7.44 9.46
N ASN A 47 -0.33 -6.34 8.80
CA ASN A 47 0.82 -6.26 7.91
C ASN A 47 2.10 -6.24 8.75
N ASP A 48 2.51 -7.40 9.29
CA ASP A 48 3.80 -7.56 9.99
C ASP A 48 4.86 -8.12 9.04
N ASN A 49 4.88 -7.56 7.82
CA ASN A 49 5.78 -7.98 6.76
C ASN A 49 7.18 -7.42 7.04
N ASN A 50 8.15 -8.30 7.29
CA ASN A 50 9.55 -7.87 7.42
C ASN A 50 10.14 -7.60 6.03
N VAL A 51 10.37 -6.33 5.70
CA VAL A 51 10.90 -5.92 4.38
C VAL A 51 12.43 -5.93 4.42
N LYS A 52 13.06 -6.85 3.67
CA LYS A 52 14.53 -6.91 3.53
C LYS A 52 15.07 -5.84 2.60
N LYS A 53 14.43 -5.65 1.44
CA LYS A 53 14.85 -4.71 0.40
C LYS A 53 13.64 -4.03 -0.22
N SER A 54 13.79 -2.74 -0.54
CA SER A 54 12.79 -1.96 -1.26
C SER A 54 13.43 -1.29 -2.47
N PHE A 55 12.77 -1.38 -3.62
CA PHE A 55 13.18 -0.73 -4.85
C PHE A 55 12.05 0.19 -5.30
N PHE A 56 12.42 1.38 -5.76
CA PHE A 56 11.47 2.38 -6.24
C PHE A 56 11.95 2.93 -7.57
N LYS A 57 11.06 2.96 -8.56
CA LYS A 57 11.26 3.66 -9.83
C LYS A 57 10.50 4.98 -9.79
N PRO A 58 11.18 6.14 -9.69
CA PRO A 58 10.52 7.42 -9.53
C PRO A 58 9.61 7.80 -10.70
N GLU A 59 10.02 7.53 -11.94
CA GLU A 59 9.28 7.92 -13.15
C GLU A 59 7.98 7.12 -13.31
N ASN A 60 8.04 5.79 -13.16
CA ASN A 60 6.87 4.92 -13.30
C ASN A 60 6.05 4.82 -12.00
N GLN A 61 6.54 5.38 -10.89
CA GLN A 61 5.98 5.20 -9.55
C GLN A 61 5.77 3.71 -9.19
N GLU A 62 6.69 2.86 -9.65
CA GLU A 62 6.67 1.41 -9.39
C GLU A 62 7.53 1.09 -8.18
N VAL A 63 7.00 0.25 -7.29
CA VAL A 63 7.67 -0.20 -6.08
C VAL A 63 7.77 -1.72 -6.12
N LYS A 64 8.95 -2.24 -5.79
CA LYS A 64 9.18 -3.67 -5.57
C LYS A 64 9.68 -3.85 -4.14
N LEU A 65 9.02 -4.72 -3.37
CA LEU A 65 9.40 -5.05 -2.00
C LEU A 65 9.83 -6.52 -1.95
N GLU A 66 10.96 -6.80 -1.30
CA GLU A 66 11.37 -8.14 -0.92
C GLU A 66 11.01 -8.35 0.54
N VAL A 67 10.05 -9.24 0.79
CA VAL A 67 9.50 -9.52 2.12
C VAL A 67 9.99 -10.89 2.57
N GLU A 68 10.51 -10.97 3.78
CA GLU A 68 10.97 -12.22 4.39
C GLU A 68 9.80 -13.13 4.78
N LEU A 69 9.99 -14.43 4.58
CA LEU A 69 9.10 -15.47 5.06
C LEU A 69 9.61 -16.02 6.40
N ASN A 70 8.68 -16.37 7.27
CA ASN A 70 9.02 -17.05 8.52
C ASN A 70 9.32 -18.53 8.27
N VAL A 71 10.60 -18.85 8.06
CA VAL A 71 11.09 -20.21 7.82
C VAL A 71 10.94 -21.14 9.04
N ASN A 72 10.79 -20.58 10.25
CA ASN A 72 10.59 -21.35 11.49
C ASN A 72 9.11 -21.69 11.76
N SER A 73 8.20 -21.25 10.89
CA SER A 73 6.78 -21.51 11.03
C SER A 73 6.47 -22.98 10.74
N PRO A 74 5.53 -23.62 11.48
CA PRO A 74 5.05 -24.96 11.14
C PRO A 74 4.33 -25.02 9.77
N ASN A 75 3.99 -23.86 9.19
CA ASN A 75 3.38 -23.76 7.87
C ASN A 75 4.41 -23.65 6.73
N PHE A 76 5.71 -23.63 7.05
CA PHE A 76 6.78 -23.55 6.06
C PHE A 76 7.32 -24.96 5.77
N ASP A 77 7.26 -25.37 4.50
CA ASP A 77 7.80 -26.65 4.03
C ASP A 77 9.18 -26.40 3.43
N THR A 78 10.22 -26.80 4.16
CA THR A 78 11.63 -26.57 3.77
C THR A 78 12.00 -27.32 2.50
N ILE A 79 11.51 -28.56 2.33
CA ILE A 79 11.86 -29.40 1.17
C ILE A 79 11.34 -28.73 -0.11
N LYS A 80 10.08 -28.27 -0.09
CA LYS A 80 9.53 -27.53 -1.24
C LYS A 80 10.22 -26.20 -1.47
N ALA A 81 10.62 -25.51 -0.40
CA ALA A 81 11.32 -24.24 -0.52
C ALA A 81 12.71 -24.41 -1.15
N GLU A 82 13.42 -25.51 -0.85
CA GLU A 82 14.70 -25.89 -1.47
C GLU A 82 14.52 -26.19 -2.97
N ASP A 83 13.49 -26.97 -3.31
CA ASP A 83 13.21 -27.31 -4.71
C ASP A 83 12.91 -26.07 -5.56
N ILE A 84 12.07 -25.16 -5.04
CA ILE A 84 11.76 -23.90 -5.72
C ILE A 84 13.01 -23.02 -5.87
N ALA A 85 13.83 -22.90 -4.81
CA ALA A 85 15.04 -22.09 -4.88
C ALA A 85 16.02 -22.63 -5.93
N ARG A 86 16.24 -23.95 -5.93
CA ARG A 86 17.10 -24.63 -6.91
C ARG A 86 16.63 -24.43 -8.34
N ASP A 87 15.33 -24.57 -8.59
CA ASP A 87 14.76 -24.40 -9.93
C ASP A 87 14.89 -22.95 -10.43
N VAL A 88 14.65 -21.97 -9.57
CA VAL A 88 14.76 -20.55 -9.91
C VAL A 88 16.21 -20.17 -10.23
N ASP A 89 17.17 -20.65 -9.45
CA ASP A 89 18.58 -20.29 -9.63
C ASP A 89 19.27 -21.10 -10.72
N SER A 90 18.81 -22.32 -11.01
CA SER A 90 19.31 -23.14 -12.14
C SER A 90 18.85 -22.61 -13.50
N ASN A 91 17.72 -21.90 -13.55
CA ASN A 91 17.12 -21.39 -14.79
C ASN A 91 17.61 -19.97 -15.16
N LYS A 92 18.57 -19.40 -14.40
CA LYS A 92 19.25 -18.15 -14.76
C LYS A 92 20.33 -18.46 -15.79
N ASP A 93 19.93 -18.36 -17.05
CA ASP A 93 20.79 -18.71 -18.18
C ASP A 93 22.02 -17.79 -18.31
N THR A 94 23.13 -18.46 -18.58
CA THR A 94 24.56 -18.10 -18.66
C THR A 94 24.98 -16.89 -19.50
N GLN A 95 24.26 -15.77 -19.51
CA GLN A 95 24.69 -14.58 -20.25
C GLN A 95 24.67 -13.29 -19.43
N LYS A 96 25.87 -12.97 -18.97
CA LYS A 96 26.40 -11.71 -18.45
C LYS A 96 26.10 -11.39 -16.98
N ASP A 97 27.23 -11.36 -16.28
CA ASP A 97 27.52 -10.69 -15.02
C ASP A 97 27.07 -11.44 -13.76
N GLU A 98 28.08 -11.98 -13.06
CA GLU A 98 28.15 -12.47 -11.67
C GLU A 98 26.92 -13.22 -11.13
N LYS A 99 27.12 -14.48 -10.67
CA LYS A 99 26.09 -15.36 -10.07
C LYS A 99 25.30 -14.69 -8.93
N GLU A 100 24.35 -13.82 -9.25
CA GLU A 100 23.38 -13.32 -8.28
C GLU A 100 22.36 -14.43 -8.06
N VAL A 101 22.63 -15.26 -7.06
CA VAL A 101 21.70 -16.25 -6.54
C VAL A 101 20.47 -15.49 -6.01
N SER A 102 19.27 -15.91 -6.39
CA SER A 102 18.03 -15.26 -5.94
C SER A 102 17.80 -15.48 -4.45
N PHE A 103 18.20 -16.65 -3.97
CA PHE A 103 18.05 -17.11 -2.60
C PHE A 103 19.41 -17.51 -2.01
N GLU A 104 20.00 -16.65 -1.19
CA GLU A 104 21.35 -16.85 -0.64
C GLU A 104 21.47 -18.08 0.29
N ASN A 105 20.36 -18.55 0.85
CA ASN A 105 20.30 -19.68 1.79
C ASN A 105 19.88 -21.01 1.12
N ASP A 106 19.88 -21.10 -0.21
CA ASP A 106 19.40 -22.26 -1.00
C ASP A 106 17.93 -22.66 -0.71
N ILE A 107 17.17 -21.80 -0.03
CA ILE A 107 15.75 -21.96 0.29
C ILE A 107 14.97 -20.71 -0.07
N MET A 108 13.70 -20.89 -0.45
CA MET A 108 12.78 -19.77 -0.68
C MET A 108 12.40 -19.06 0.64
N ASP A 109 13.29 -18.21 1.15
CA ASP A 109 13.13 -17.46 2.41
C ASP A 109 12.44 -16.10 2.23
N LYS A 110 12.09 -15.72 1.00
CA LYS A 110 11.49 -14.42 0.69
C LYS A 110 10.49 -14.48 -0.45
N ILE A 111 9.58 -13.51 -0.46
CA ILE A 111 8.65 -13.23 -1.55
C ILE A 111 8.89 -11.82 -2.10
N VAL A 112 8.49 -11.62 -3.36
CA VAL A 112 8.59 -10.34 -4.04
C VAL A 112 7.19 -9.78 -4.29
N LEU A 113 6.91 -8.60 -3.74
CA LEU A 113 5.68 -7.84 -4.03
C LEU A 113 6.02 -6.75 -5.04
N LYS A 114 5.22 -6.63 -6.10
CA LYS A 114 5.35 -5.58 -7.11
C LYS A 114 4.09 -4.72 -7.11
N SER A 115 4.26 -3.41 -7.09
CA SER A 115 3.14 -2.47 -7.17
C SER A 115 2.79 -2.15 -8.62
N CYS A 116 1.57 -1.64 -8.79
CA CYS A 116 1.12 -0.98 -10.00
C CYS A 116 0.39 0.31 -9.62
N LYS A 117 0.37 1.28 -10.54
CA LYS A 117 -0.33 2.55 -10.32
C LYS A 117 -1.85 2.31 -10.33
N ALA A 118 -2.49 2.54 -9.19
CA ALA A 118 -3.92 2.30 -9.02
C ALA A 118 -4.81 3.37 -9.66
N VAL A 119 -4.36 4.64 -9.67
CA VAL A 119 -5.20 5.79 -10.07
C VAL A 119 -4.43 6.75 -10.97
N LYS A 120 -5.13 7.38 -11.92
CA LYS A 120 -4.53 8.36 -12.84
C LYS A 120 -4.23 9.70 -12.16
N ASP A 121 -5.12 10.15 -11.27
CA ASP A 121 -5.03 11.44 -10.59
C ASP A 121 -5.13 11.28 -9.06
N PRO A 122 -3.99 11.15 -8.36
CA PRO A 122 -3.95 10.94 -6.90
C PRO A 122 -4.25 12.21 -6.10
N ARG A 123 -4.20 13.40 -6.72
CA ARG A 123 -4.40 14.69 -6.04
C ARG A 123 -5.81 14.91 -5.52
N LYS A 124 -6.78 14.11 -5.98
CA LYS A 124 -8.16 14.10 -5.48
C LYS A 124 -8.31 13.35 -4.14
N TYR A 125 -7.23 12.72 -3.68
CA TYR A 125 -7.21 11.93 -2.47
C TYR A 125 -6.25 12.54 -1.45
N ALA A 126 -6.61 12.44 -0.17
CA ALA A 126 -5.79 12.86 0.94
C ALA A 126 -5.90 11.86 2.10
N VAL A 127 -4.84 11.76 2.89
CA VAL A 127 -4.85 11.08 4.19
C VAL A 127 -5.23 12.09 5.26
N GLY A 128 -6.25 11.76 6.05
CA GLY A 128 -6.67 12.53 7.21
C GLY A 128 -6.26 11.84 8.50
N LEU A 129 -5.51 12.54 9.35
CA LEU A 129 -5.25 12.12 10.72
C LEU A 129 -6.19 12.87 11.66
N TYR A 130 -7.11 12.13 12.30
CA TYR A 130 -8.04 12.67 13.27
C TYR A 130 -7.63 12.23 14.68
N ASN A 131 -7.48 13.19 15.59
CA ASN A 131 -7.08 12.94 16.98
C ASN A 131 -8.24 13.10 17.99
N GLY A 132 -9.48 13.22 17.50
CA GLY A 132 -10.66 13.47 18.34
C GLY A 132 -11.02 14.95 18.51
N LYS A 133 -10.13 15.88 18.13
CA LYS A 133 -10.39 17.33 18.23
C LYS A 133 -10.14 18.08 16.93
N GLU A 134 -9.10 17.69 16.19
CA GLU A 134 -8.67 18.34 14.96
C GLU A 134 -8.36 17.30 13.88
N LEU A 135 -8.45 17.73 12.62
CA LEU A 135 -8.20 16.90 11.44
C LEU A 135 -7.03 17.48 10.65
N HIS A 136 -5.96 16.70 10.47
CA HIS A 136 -4.82 17.07 9.62
C HIS A 136 -4.88 16.32 8.30
N LEU A 137 -5.04 17.04 7.20
CA LEU A 137 -5.08 16.51 5.85
C LEU A 137 -3.71 16.62 5.19
N THR A 138 -3.29 15.56 4.50
CA THR A 138 -2.11 15.55 3.62
C THR A 138 -2.49 14.90 2.30
N SER A 139 -2.22 15.55 1.17
CA SER A 139 -2.45 14.98 -0.16
C SER A 139 -1.51 13.81 -0.46
N ILE A 140 -1.93 12.95 -1.37
CA ILE A 140 -1.21 11.73 -1.76
C ILE A 140 -0.65 11.90 -3.17
N LYS A 141 0.52 11.29 -3.43
CA LYS A 141 1.21 11.31 -4.72
C LYS A 141 0.97 10.09 -5.60
#